data_AF-A0A963GJ46-F1
#
_entry.id   AF-A0A963GJ46-F1
#
_cell.length_a   1.000
_cell.length_b   1.000
_cell.length_c   1.000
_cell.angle_alpha   90.00
_cell.angle_beta   90.00
_cell.angle_gamma   90.00
#
_symmetry.space_group_name_H-M   'P 1'
#
loop_
_entity.id
_entity.type
_entity.pdbx_description
1 polymer ?
#
loop_
_entity_poly.entity_id
_entity_poly.type
_entity_poly.pdbx_seq_one_letter_code
_entity_poly.pdbx_strand_id
1 'polypeptide(L)'
;MVNRGWVPLGESRQVLPDIAVTAEPVTVKGRIAQPANPGIRLGEPGGADRNWPRVIQYVDYPPLSTILGYPLKPVIILLDPQADQGYWRDWQPNFGGIGPERHQGYAVQWFALLAALVILYIAAGIRREPPSEVK
;
A
#
# COMPACT_ATOMS: atom_id res chain seq x y z
N MET A 1 17.74 -5.56 -9.12
CA MET A 1 17.09 -4.28 -9.49
C MET A 1 17.29 -3.26 -8.36
N VAL A 2 17.18 -1.97 -8.65
CA VAL A 2 17.32 -0.87 -7.68
C VAL A 2 16.08 0.02 -7.75
N ASN A 3 15.43 0.26 -6.62
CA ASN A 3 14.39 1.28 -6.47
C ASN A 3 15.04 2.61 -6.12
N ARG A 4 14.96 3.57 -7.03
CA ARG A 4 15.55 4.92 -6.89
C ARG A 4 14.65 5.90 -6.13
N GLY A 5 13.41 5.53 -5.80
CA GLY A 5 12.47 6.41 -5.11
C GLY A 5 11.30 6.84 -5.98
N TRP A 6 10.58 7.85 -5.49
CA TRP A 6 9.36 8.36 -6.09
C TRP A 6 9.65 9.62 -6.91
N VAL A 7 9.09 9.65 -8.12
CA VAL A 7 9.08 10.82 -8.98
C VAL A 7 7.67 11.42 -8.98
N PRO A 8 7.51 12.74 -8.94
CA PRO A 8 6.21 13.37 -9.13
C PRO A 8 5.56 12.93 -10.44
N LEU A 9 4.24 12.74 -10.42
CA LEU A 9 3.49 12.30 -11.60
C LEU A 9 3.57 13.30 -12.77
N GLY A 10 3.74 14.59 -12.48
CA GLY A 10 3.60 15.65 -13.47
C GLY A 10 2.13 15.91 -13.84
N GLU A 11 1.90 16.44 -15.06
CA GLU A 11 0.58 16.87 -15.53
C GLU A 11 -0.34 15.69 -15.92
N SER A 12 0.21 14.61 -16.45
CA SER A 12 -0.55 13.43 -16.86
C SER A 12 0.30 12.17 -16.88
N ARG A 13 -0.34 11.00 -16.84
CA ARG A 13 0.34 9.69 -16.98
C ARG A 13 0.85 9.40 -18.39
N GLN A 14 0.51 10.24 -19.37
CA GLN A 14 0.99 10.12 -20.75
C GLN A 14 2.37 10.78 -20.91
N VAL A 15 2.72 11.72 -20.03
CA VAL A 15 4.01 12.40 -20.03
C VAL A 15 4.90 11.70 -19.00
N LEU A 16 5.85 10.92 -19.47
CA LEU A 16 6.77 10.21 -18.59
C LEU A 16 7.86 11.16 -18.06
N PRO A 17 8.25 11.04 -16.78
CA PRO A 17 9.36 11.81 -16.26
C PRO A 17 10.68 11.39 -16.90
N ASP A 18 11.61 12.34 -17.02
CA ASP A 18 12.98 12.02 -17.38
C ASP A 18 13.64 11.24 -16.24
N ILE A 19 13.91 9.96 -16.49
CA ILE A 19 14.54 9.05 -15.54
C ILE A 19 15.90 8.55 -16.01
N ALA A 20 16.60 9.36 -16.81
CA ALA A 20 17.92 9.04 -17.34
C ALA A 20 18.87 8.46 -16.27
N VAL A 21 19.69 7.52 -16.72
CA VAL A 21 20.75 6.89 -15.95
C VAL A 21 22.02 6.96 -16.78
N THR A 22 23.15 7.19 -16.11
CA THR A 22 24.47 7.09 -16.75
C THR A 22 24.72 5.64 -17.15
N ALA A 23 25.31 5.43 -18.33
CA ALA A 23 25.71 4.09 -18.79
C ALA A 23 26.97 3.57 -18.09
N GLU A 24 27.64 4.40 -17.28
CA GLU A 24 28.84 4.02 -16.56
C GLU A 24 28.53 3.10 -15.36
N PRO A 25 29.42 2.16 -15.03
CA PRO A 25 29.28 1.36 -13.82
C PRO A 25 29.24 2.24 -12.57
N VAL A 26 28.22 2.06 -11.73
CA VAL A 26 28.07 2.78 -10.47
C VAL A 26 28.02 1.81 -9.30
N THR A 27 28.60 2.21 -8.17
CA THR A 27 28.44 1.48 -6.90
C THR A 27 27.23 2.01 -6.16
N VAL A 28 26.28 1.13 -5.86
CA VAL A 28 25.06 1.48 -5.11
C VAL A 28 25.11 0.95 -3.69
N LYS A 29 24.66 1.75 -2.73
CA LYS A 29 24.40 1.36 -1.34
C LYS A 29 22.91 1.49 -1.05
N GLY A 30 22.38 0.63 -0.21
CA GLY A 30 20.95 0.63 0.10
C GLY A 30 20.54 -0.57 0.95
N ARG A 31 19.24 -0.66 1.21
CA ARG A 31 18.63 -1.75 1.98
C ARG A 31 18.02 -2.77 1.03
N ILE A 32 18.20 -4.06 1.32
CA ILE A 32 17.48 -5.11 0.60
C ILE A 32 16.03 -5.14 1.12
N ALA A 33 15.08 -5.09 0.20
CA ALA A 33 13.68 -5.32 0.48
C ALA A 33 13.16 -6.53 -0.30
N GLN A 34 12.18 -7.20 0.29
CA GLN A 34 11.44 -8.23 -0.43
C GLN A 34 10.57 -7.58 -1.52
N PRO A 35 10.32 -8.29 -2.62
CA PRO A 35 9.32 -7.90 -3.61
C PRO A 35 8.00 -7.55 -2.93
N ALA A 36 7.41 -6.41 -3.30
CA ALA A 36 6.01 -6.17 -2.97
C ALA A 36 5.18 -7.30 -3.60
N ASN A 37 4.28 -7.92 -2.83
CA ASN A 37 3.33 -8.87 -3.39
C ASN A 37 2.17 -8.07 -4.00
N PRO A 38 2.04 -8.00 -5.33
CA PRO A 38 0.92 -7.30 -5.93
C PRO A 38 -0.34 -8.11 -5.65
N GLY A 39 -1.21 -7.60 -4.77
CA GLY A 39 -2.45 -8.29 -4.39
C GLY A 39 -3.28 -8.66 -5.60
N ILE A 40 -3.92 -7.67 -6.23
CA ILE A 40 -4.62 -7.84 -7.51
C ILE A 40 -3.64 -7.52 -8.64
N ARG A 41 -3.52 -8.42 -9.61
CA ARG A 41 -2.71 -8.24 -10.83
C ARG A 41 -3.63 -7.95 -12.00
N LEU A 42 -3.56 -6.73 -12.52
CA LEU A 42 -4.34 -6.31 -13.69
C LEU A 42 -3.39 -6.04 -14.87
N GLY A 43 -3.73 -6.56 -16.04
CA GLY A 43 -2.93 -6.41 -17.25
C GLY A 43 -1.63 -7.22 -17.25
N GLU A 44 -0.78 -6.95 -18.25
CA GLU A 44 0.47 -7.68 -18.44
C GLU A 44 1.60 -7.13 -17.55
N PRO A 45 2.44 -7.98 -16.92
CA PRO A 45 3.52 -7.56 -16.03
C PRO A 45 4.55 -6.62 -16.67
N GLY A 46 4.69 -6.68 -18.00
CA GLY A 46 5.66 -5.90 -18.78
C GLY A 46 5.19 -4.51 -19.20
N GLY A 47 3.97 -4.11 -18.83
CA GLY A 47 3.33 -2.88 -19.31
C GLY A 47 2.91 -2.97 -20.79
N ALA A 48 2.26 -1.90 -21.27
CA ALA A 48 1.82 -1.82 -22.67
C ALA A 48 2.98 -1.50 -23.62
N ASP A 49 3.92 -0.65 -23.19
CA ASP A 49 5.04 -0.23 -24.02
C ASP A 49 6.15 -1.27 -24.09
N ARG A 50 6.70 -1.43 -25.30
CA ARG A 50 7.82 -2.34 -25.55
C ARG A 50 9.20 -1.66 -25.47
N ASN A 51 9.24 -0.33 -25.40
CA ASN A 51 10.48 0.44 -25.35
C ASN A 51 10.71 1.00 -23.94
N TRP A 52 11.98 1.12 -23.54
CA TRP A 52 12.34 1.77 -22.28
C TRP A 52 12.35 3.30 -22.44
N PRO A 53 11.96 4.07 -21.41
CA PRO A 53 11.47 3.63 -20.10
C PRO A 53 10.03 3.07 -20.16
N ARG A 54 9.77 1.96 -19.45
CA ARG A 54 8.45 1.30 -19.41
C ARG A 54 7.72 1.61 -18.11
N VAL A 55 6.41 1.84 -18.21
CA VAL A 55 5.51 1.92 -17.05
C VAL A 55 4.88 0.55 -16.80
N ILE A 56 5.08 0.01 -15.61
CA ILE A 56 4.52 -1.27 -15.17
C ILE A 56 3.69 -1.06 -13.89
N GLN A 57 2.61 -1.83 -13.74
CA GLN A 57 1.71 -1.71 -12.57
C GLN A 57 2.26 -2.42 -11.33
N TYR A 58 3.02 -3.49 -11.54
CA TYR A 58 3.63 -4.27 -10.48
C TYR A 58 4.92 -4.92 -10.99
N VAL A 59 5.80 -5.26 -10.04
CA VAL A 59 7.08 -5.90 -10.33
C VAL A 59 6.90 -7.41 -10.25
N ASP A 60 7.07 -8.10 -11.38
CA ASP A 60 7.06 -9.57 -11.45
C ASP A 60 8.37 -10.09 -12.07
N TYR A 61 9.11 -10.90 -11.32
CA TYR A 61 10.51 -11.20 -11.64
C TYR A 61 10.71 -12.15 -12.82
N PRO A 62 9.95 -13.27 -12.96
CA PRO A 62 10.09 -14.14 -14.13
C PRO A 62 9.77 -13.42 -15.45
N PRO A 63 8.63 -12.71 -15.61
CA PRO A 63 8.35 -11.95 -16.83
C PRO A 63 9.40 -10.88 -17.12
N LEU A 64 9.83 -10.13 -16.09
CA LEU A 64 10.85 -9.10 -16.25
C LEU A 64 12.22 -9.69 -16.64
N SER A 65 12.58 -10.87 -16.12
CA SER A 65 13.82 -11.55 -16.51
C SER A 65 13.82 -11.88 -18.00
N THR A 66 12.68 -12.33 -18.54
CA THR A 66 12.52 -12.58 -19.98
C THR A 66 12.61 -11.30 -20.79
N ILE A 67 11.97 -10.21 -20.34
CA ILE A 67 12.00 -8.90 -21.04
C ILE A 67 13.42 -8.31 -21.05
N LEU A 68 14.17 -8.47 -19.97
CA LEU A 68 15.53 -7.95 -19.82
C LEU A 68 16.60 -8.86 -20.45
N GLY A 69 16.28 -10.12 -20.72
CA GLY A 69 17.20 -11.10 -21.30
C GLY A 69 18.24 -11.66 -20.33
N TYR A 70 18.06 -11.48 -19.01
CA TYR A 70 18.95 -12.03 -17.98
C TYR A 70 18.19 -12.37 -16.70
N PRO A 71 18.68 -13.34 -15.89
CA PRO A 71 17.99 -13.76 -14.67
C PRO A 71 18.00 -12.68 -13.60
N LEU A 72 16.83 -12.40 -13.01
CA LEU A 72 16.69 -11.53 -11.85
C LEU A 72 16.59 -12.34 -10.56
N LYS A 73 17.32 -11.91 -9.53
CA LYS A 73 17.08 -12.36 -8.16
C LYS A 73 15.80 -11.71 -7.62
N PRO A 74 14.96 -12.40 -6.83
CA PRO A 74 13.71 -11.88 -6.27
C PRO A 74 13.96 -10.91 -5.10
N VAL A 75 14.79 -9.90 -5.33
CA VAL A 75 15.16 -8.86 -4.37
C VAL A 75 15.26 -7.52 -5.08
N ILE A 76 14.88 -6.47 -4.35
CA ILE A 76 15.07 -5.09 -4.79
C ILE A 76 15.90 -4.34 -3.77
N ILE A 77 16.87 -3.56 -4.25
CA ILE A 77 17.64 -2.65 -3.40
C ILE A 77 16.86 -1.35 -3.31
N LEU A 78 16.43 -0.97 -2.12
CA LEU A 78 15.97 0.38 -1.82
C LEU A 78 17.22 1.26 -1.70
N LEU A 79 17.43 2.14 -2.67
CA LEU A 79 18.61 3.00 -2.73
C LEU A 79 18.71 3.85 -1.46
N ASP A 80 19.92 3.97 -0.90
CA ASP A 80 20.18 4.80 0.27
C ASP A 80 19.60 6.21 0.07
N PRO A 81 18.84 6.79 1.04
CA PRO A 81 18.31 8.15 0.92
C PRO A 81 19.36 9.22 0.63
N GLN A 82 20.62 9.00 1.04
CA GLN A 82 21.74 9.91 0.83
C GLN A 82 22.53 9.64 -0.45
N ALA A 83 22.23 8.56 -1.19
CA ALA A 83 22.95 8.27 -2.43
C ALA A 83 22.57 9.26 -3.54
N ASP A 84 23.53 9.58 -4.39
CA ASP A 84 23.30 10.36 -5.60
C ASP A 84 22.36 9.65 -6.57
N GLN A 85 21.85 10.38 -7.56
CA GLN A 85 21.03 9.82 -8.64
C GLN A 85 19.74 9.14 -8.16
N GLY A 86 19.27 9.39 -6.94
CA GLY A 86 17.96 8.92 -6.48
C GLY A 86 16.93 10.05 -6.40
N TYR A 87 15.67 9.65 -6.33
CA TYR A 87 14.52 10.53 -6.22
C TYR A 87 14.07 10.67 -4.76
N TRP A 88 12.82 11.08 -4.53
CA TRP A 88 12.29 11.19 -3.17
C TRP A 88 12.21 9.81 -2.52
N ARG A 89 12.89 9.65 -1.39
CA ARG A 89 13.18 8.34 -0.74
C ARG A 89 12.85 8.40 0.74
N ASP A 90 11.58 8.55 1.07
CA ASP A 90 11.09 8.27 2.41
C ASP A 90 10.66 6.79 2.48
N TRP A 91 11.61 5.93 2.84
CA TRP A 91 11.36 4.49 2.99
C TRP A 91 10.69 4.15 4.31
N GLN A 92 10.55 5.12 5.23
CA GLN A 92 9.86 4.87 6.47
C GLN A 92 8.37 4.72 6.14
N PRO A 93 7.71 3.63 6.59
CA PRO A 93 6.27 3.57 6.52
C PRO A 93 5.73 4.72 7.37
N ASN A 94 5.27 5.78 6.72
CA ASN A 94 4.44 6.77 7.35
C ASN A 94 3.11 6.07 7.64
N PHE A 95 3.03 5.44 8.81
CA PHE A 95 1.78 4.98 9.42
C PHE A 95 0.95 6.23 9.70
N GLY A 96 0.35 6.79 8.66
CA GLY A 96 -0.16 8.15 8.64
C GLY A 96 -1.04 8.45 9.84
N GLY A 97 -0.48 9.18 10.81
CA GLY A 97 -1.14 9.96 11.86
C GLY A 97 -2.19 9.29 12.74
N ILE A 98 -2.47 8.00 12.60
CA ILE A 98 -3.51 7.31 13.38
C ILE A 98 -2.80 6.43 14.39
N GLY A 99 -2.52 7.03 15.55
CA GLY A 99 -1.98 6.30 16.67
C GLY A 99 -3.02 5.37 17.31
N PRO A 100 -2.59 4.57 18.30
CA PRO A 100 -3.43 3.60 18.99
C PRO A 100 -4.66 4.21 19.69
N GLU A 101 -4.70 5.54 19.87
CA GLU A 101 -5.78 6.26 20.54
C GLU A 101 -7.11 6.12 19.79
N ARG A 102 -7.08 5.95 18.47
CA ARG A 102 -8.31 5.71 17.69
C ARG A 102 -8.97 4.38 18.04
N HIS A 103 -8.18 3.34 18.35
CA HIS A 103 -8.73 2.06 18.80
C HIS A 103 -9.45 2.20 20.13
N GLN A 104 -8.98 3.10 21.01
CA GLN A 104 -9.65 3.41 22.27
C GLN A 104 -10.98 4.14 22.02
N GLY A 105 -11.02 5.09 21.08
CA GLY A 105 -12.25 5.76 20.66
C GLY A 105 -13.30 4.77 20.14
N TYR A 106 -12.91 3.80 19.31
CA TYR A 106 -13.82 2.73 18.87
C TYR A 106 -14.28 1.84 20.01
N ALA A 107 -13.41 1.49 20.96
CA ALA A 107 -13.81 0.70 22.12
C ALA A 107 -14.92 1.41 22.93
N VAL A 108 -14.73 2.71 23.21
CA VAL A 108 -15.75 3.52 23.91
C VAL A 108 -17.07 3.55 23.15
N GLN A 109 -17.03 3.74 21.83
CA GLN A 109 -18.23 3.71 20.98
C GLN A 109 -18.97 2.36 21.10
N TRP A 110 -18.24 1.25 20.97
CA TRP A 110 -18.85 -0.08 21.08
C TRP A 110 -19.43 -0.37 22.46
N PHE A 111 -18.74 0.03 23.54
CA PHE A 111 -19.27 -0.12 24.91
C PHE A 111 -20.49 0.77 25.15
N ALA A 112 -20.53 1.99 24.62
CA ALA A 112 -21.69 2.86 24.71
C ALA A 112 -22.91 2.30 23.96
N LEU A 113 -22.70 1.75 22.75
CA LEU A 113 -23.74 1.06 21.99
C LEU A 113 -24.26 -0.18 22.71
N LEU A 114 -23.36 -1.00 23.27
CA LEU A 114 -23.72 -2.16 24.09
C LEU A 114 -24.55 -1.72 25.31
N ALA A 115 -24.12 -0.69 26.03
CA ALA A 115 -24.84 -0.17 27.19
C ALA A 115 -26.24 0.34 26.81
N ALA A 116 -26.35 1.10 25.71
CA ALA A 116 -27.64 1.57 25.20
C ALA A 116 -28.58 0.41 24.86
N LEU A 117 -28.07 -0.64 24.20
CA LEU A 117 -28.84 -1.84 23.88
C LEU A 117 -29.33 -2.57 25.14
N VAL A 118 -28.48 -2.72 26.17
CA VAL A 118 -28.84 -3.34 27.45
C VAL A 118 -29.96 -2.54 28.14
N ILE A 119 -29.83 -1.20 28.17
CA ILE A 119 -30.85 -0.31 28.76
C ILE A 119 -32.18 -0.48 28.03
N LEU A 120 -32.17 -0.42 26.70
CA LEU A 120 -33.38 -0.57 25.89
C LEU A 120 -34.02 -1.95 26.07
N TYR A 121 -33.22 -3.01 26.12
CA TYR A 121 -33.69 -4.38 26.34
C TYR A 121 -34.40 -4.53 27.69
N ILE A 122 -33.81 -4.03 28.77
CA ILE A 122 -34.41 -4.08 30.11
C ILE A 122 -35.70 -3.25 30.15
N ALA A 123 -35.68 -2.04 29.60
CA ALA A 123 -36.85 -1.16 29.57
C ALA A 123 -38.03 -1.78 28.79
N ALA A 124 -37.76 -2.44 27.66
CA ALA A 124 -38.76 -3.15 26.88
C ALA A 124 -39.26 -4.42 27.60
N GLY A 125 -38.39 -5.11 28.32
CA GLY A 125 -38.74 -6.32 29.08
C GLY A 125 -39.64 -6.07 30.29
N ILE A 126 -39.48 -4.91 30.97
CA ILE A 126 -40.28 -4.52 32.15
C ILE A 126 -41.64 -3.93 31.72
N ARG A 127 -41.76 -3.37 30.51
CA ARG A 127 -43.01 -2.81 29.95
C ARG A 127 -43.87 -3.84 29.21
N ARG A 128 -44.08 -5.02 29.81
CA ARG A 128 -45.09 -5.99 29.32
C ARG A 128 -46.40 -5.74 30.06
N GLU A 129 -47.43 -5.29 29.36
CA GLU A 129 -48.78 -5.13 29.92
C GLU A 129 -49.37 -6.49 30.34
N PRO A 130 -50.20 -6.52 31.42
CA PRO A 130 -50.81 -7.74 31.93
C PRO A 130 -51.78 -8.36 30.91
N PRO A 131 -52.02 -9.69 30.98
CA PRO A 131 -52.86 -10.38 30.01
C PRO A 131 -54.26 -9.79 30.01
N SER A 132 -54.77 -9.48 28.81
CA SER A 132 -56.16 -9.09 28.61
C SER A 132 -57.08 -10.26 28.94
N GLU A 133 -57.77 -10.21 30.08
CA GLU A 133 -58.93 -11.07 30.33
C GLU A 133 -60.04 -10.68 29.33
N VAL A 134 -60.39 -11.61 28.44
CA VAL A 134 -61.59 -11.50 27.61
C VAL A 134 -62.57 -12.59 28.06
N LYS A 135 -63.76 -12.10 28.40
CA LYS A 135 -64.94 -12.71 29.02
C LYS A 135 -65.50 -13.95 28.31
#